data_AF-H7CF24-F1
#
_entry.id   AF-H7CF24-F1
#
_cell.length_a   1.000
_cell.length_b   1.000
_cell.length_c   1.000
_cell.angle_alpha   90.00
_cell.angle_beta   90.00
_cell.angle_gamma   90.00
#
_symmetry.space_group_name_H-M   'P 1'
#
loop_
_entity.id
_entity.type
_entity.pdbx_description
1 polymer ?
#
loop_
_entity_poly.entity_id
_entity_poly.type
_entity_poly.pdbx_seq_one_letter_code
_entity_poly.pdbx_strand_id
1 'polypeptide(L)'
;MATWSKISLQNSASPLMEQLIFFHDHTLLILTMITILVGYLMITLFFNKLTNRFLLEGQTIELIWTILPAITLVFIALPSLRLLYLLDEIDNPSITLKSIGHQWYWSYEYSDFLNVEFDSYMIPTNELNLDSFRLLDVDNRTVLPMNTQIRVLVTAADVLHSWTVPALGVKIDATPGRLNQTNFFINRPGLFFGQCSEICGANHSFMPIVIESIPMNYFINWIKLNKS
;
A
#
# COMPACT_ATOMS: atom_id res chain seq x y z
N MET A 1 -11.73 -1.59 -3.09
CA MET A 1 -11.58 -0.13 -3.00
C MET A 1 -12.02 0.38 -1.63
N ALA A 2 -11.72 1.63 -1.31
CA ALA A 2 -12.25 2.29 -0.12
C ALA A 2 -13.76 2.49 -0.24
N THR A 3 -14.50 2.25 0.83
CA THR A 3 -15.94 2.52 0.93
C THR A 3 -16.17 3.81 1.70
N TRP A 4 -17.36 4.38 1.55
CA TRP A 4 -17.76 5.58 2.30
C TRP A 4 -17.61 5.38 3.81
N SER A 5 -17.17 6.42 4.51
CA SER A 5 -16.96 6.42 5.98
C SER A 5 -16.05 5.30 6.51
N LYS A 6 -15.15 4.75 5.68
CA LYS A 6 -14.24 3.70 6.11
C LYS A 6 -13.13 4.26 7.00
N ILE A 7 -13.04 3.75 8.22
CA ILE A 7 -12.03 4.14 9.23
C ILE A 7 -10.77 3.27 9.13
N SER A 8 -10.93 2.00 8.75
CA SER A 8 -9.84 1.01 8.69
C SER A 8 -9.21 0.89 7.30
N LEU A 9 -8.10 0.14 7.23
CA LEU A 9 -7.43 -0.21 5.98
C LEU A 9 -8.36 -0.96 5.01
N GLN A 10 -8.07 -0.87 3.71
CA GLN A 10 -8.78 -1.67 2.70
C GLN A 10 -8.65 -3.17 2.99
N ASN A 11 -9.66 -3.96 2.61
CA ASN A 11 -9.61 -5.40 2.84
C ASN A 11 -8.45 -5.99 2.04
N SER A 12 -7.52 -6.65 2.73
CA SER A 12 -6.35 -7.27 2.12
C SER A 12 -6.74 -8.21 0.98
N ALA A 13 -5.96 -8.22 -0.11
CA ALA A 13 -6.05 -9.16 -1.23
C ALA A 13 -4.74 -9.93 -1.45
N SER A 14 -3.74 -9.74 -0.58
CA SER A 14 -2.44 -10.41 -0.63
C SER A 14 -2.06 -10.93 0.77
N PRO A 15 -1.28 -12.01 0.91
CA PRO A 15 -0.84 -12.49 2.23
C PRO A 15 -0.03 -11.42 2.98
N LEU A 16 0.77 -10.64 2.26
CA LEU A 16 1.60 -9.58 2.82
C LEU A 16 0.76 -8.41 3.36
N MET A 17 -0.29 -7.98 2.67
CA MET A 17 -1.19 -6.95 3.18
C MET A 17 -1.96 -7.42 4.41
N GLU A 18 -2.24 -8.72 4.53
CA GLU A 18 -2.86 -9.26 5.74
C GLU A 18 -1.90 -9.17 6.95
N GLN A 19 -0.63 -9.51 6.76
CA GLN A 19 0.40 -9.32 7.79
C GLN A 19 0.60 -7.84 8.15
N LEU A 20 0.53 -6.93 7.18
CA LEU A 20 0.56 -5.48 7.43
C LEU A 20 -0.63 -5.02 8.28
N ILE A 21 -1.84 -5.55 8.05
CA ILE A 21 -3.01 -5.25 8.88
C ILE A 21 -2.80 -5.76 10.31
N PHE A 22 -2.30 -6.99 10.49
CA PHE A 22 -2.01 -7.50 11.84
C PHE A 22 -0.95 -6.66 12.58
N PHE A 23 0.10 -6.25 11.87
CA PHE A 23 1.13 -5.37 12.44
C PHE A 23 0.56 -3.99 12.79
N HIS A 24 -0.26 -3.40 11.91
CA HIS A 24 -0.97 -2.16 12.18
C HIS A 24 -1.82 -2.27 13.45
N ASP A 25 -2.63 -3.32 13.59
CA ASP A 25 -3.51 -3.49 14.75
C ASP A 25 -2.71 -3.72 16.04
N HIS A 26 -1.60 -4.46 15.98
CA HIS A 26 -0.68 -4.62 17.10
C HIS A 26 -0.08 -3.29 17.56
N THR A 27 0.41 -2.47 16.62
CA THR A 27 0.98 -1.15 16.96
C THR A 27 -0.08 -0.17 17.46
N LEU A 28 -1.28 -0.16 16.85
CA LEU A 28 -2.39 0.67 17.29
C LEU A 28 -2.85 0.31 18.71
N LEU A 29 -2.86 -0.97 19.07
CA LEU A 29 -3.15 -1.40 20.45
C LEU A 29 -2.13 -0.80 21.44
N ILE A 30 -0.84 -0.85 21.13
CA ILE A 30 0.20 -0.28 22.01
C ILE A 30 0.03 1.24 22.13
N LEU A 31 -0.18 1.94 21.01
CA LEU A 31 -0.36 3.39 20.99
C LEU A 31 -1.62 3.81 21.76
N THR A 32 -2.74 3.11 21.59
CA THR A 32 -3.97 3.38 22.33
C THR A 32 -3.82 3.15 23.83
N MET A 33 -3.08 2.11 24.26
CA MET A 33 -2.76 1.92 25.68
C MET A 33 -1.94 3.08 26.25
N ILE A 34 -0.93 3.57 25.51
CA ILE A 34 -0.11 4.70 25.93
C ILE A 34 -0.95 5.99 26.00
N THR A 35 -1.79 6.27 24.99
CA THR A 35 -2.62 7.48 24.98
C THR A 35 -3.67 7.47 26.10
N ILE A 36 -4.27 6.32 26.41
CA ILE A 36 -5.18 6.18 27.55
C ILE A 36 -4.44 6.39 28.88
N LEU A 37 -3.23 5.81 29.04
CA LEU A 37 -2.42 5.98 30.25
C LEU A 37 -2.06 7.45 30.48
N VAL A 38 -1.52 8.12 29.45
CA VAL A 38 -1.13 9.54 29.53
C VAL A 38 -2.37 10.40 29.74
N GLY A 39 -3.46 10.15 29.01
CA GLY A 39 -4.73 10.85 29.17
C GLY A 39 -5.28 10.74 30.59
N TYR A 40 -5.25 9.54 31.18
CA TYR A 40 -5.64 9.31 32.56
C TYR A 40 -4.77 10.10 33.55
N LEU A 41 -3.44 10.05 33.42
CA LEU A 41 -2.53 10.82 34.28
C LEU A 41 -2.82 12.33 34.19
N MET A 42 -2.99 12.87 32.98
CA MET A 42 -3.31 14.28 32.78
C MET A 42 -4.64 14.66 33.43
N ILE A 43 -5.69 13.84 33.25
CA ILE A 43 -7.01 14.08 33.85
C ILE A 43 -6.93 14.08 35.38
N THR A 44 -6.22 13.12 35.99
CA THR A 44 -6.09 13.06 37.45
C THR A 44 -5.37 14.26 38.04
N LEU A 45 -4.38 14.83 37.35
CA LEU A 45 -3.69 16.05 37.78
C LEU A 45 -4.63 17.25 37.87
N PHE A 46 -5.61 17.39 36.97
CA PHE A 46 -6.58 18.49 37.02
C PHE A 46 -7.51 18.43 38.24
N PHE A 47 -7.81 17.23 38.73
CA PHE A 47 -8.73 17.05 39.87
C PHE A 47 -8.00 16.92 41.22
N ASN A 48 -6.67 16.83 41.23
CA ASN A 48 -5.90 16.68 42.45
C ASN A 48 -5.81 18.01 43.23
N LYS A 49 -6.26 18.00 44.49
CA LYS A 49 -6.20 19.16 45.40
C LYS A 49 -4.95 19.20 46.28
N LEU A 50 -4.20 18.10 46.35
CA LEU A 50 -3.00 18.00 47.18
C LEU A 50 -1.84 18.72 46.50
N THR A 51 -1.06 19.48 47.28
CA THR A 51 0.09 20.23 46.76
C THR A 51 1.39 19.71 47.34
N ASN A 52 2.37 19.45 46.48
CA ASN A 52 3.75 19.18 46.87
C ASN A 52 4.68 20.00 45.99
N ARG A 53 5.31 21.03 46.56
CA ARG A 53 6.15 22.00 45.83
C ARG A 53 7.66 21.76 45.98
N PHE A 54 8.05 20.90 46.91
CA PHE A 54 9.45 20.69 47.27
C PHE A 54 10.08 19.47 46.58
N LEU A 55 9.29 18.71 45.82
CA LEU A 55 9.80 17.59 45.01
C LEU A 55 10.49 18.14 43.75
N LEU A 56 11.82 18.20 43.77
CA LEU A 56 12.63 18.72 42.66
C LEU A 56 13.18 17.62 41.75
N GLU A 57 13.44 16.42 42.28
CA GLU A 57 14.05 15.32 41.54
C GLU A 57 13.43 13.97 41.90
N GLY A 58 13.54 13.03 40.96
CA GLY A 58 13.00 11.68 41.10
C GLY A 58 13.74 10.69 40.20
N GLN A 59 15.00 10.41 40.52
CA GLN A 59 15.85 9.51 39.72
C GLN A 59 15.20 8.13 39.46
N THR A 60 14.44 7.62 40.43
CA THR A 60 13.73 6.35 40.29
C THR A 60 12.60 6.41 39.26
N ILE A 61 11.82 7.50 39.20
CA ILE A 61 10.75 7.65 38.19
C ILE A 61 11.35 7.91 36.79
N GLU A 62 12.45 8.66 36.74
CA GLU A 62 13.22 8.88 35.52
C GLU A 62 13.71 7.58 34.89
N LEU A 63 14.25 6.68 35.72
CA LEU A 63 14.67 5.36 35.28
C LEU A 63 13.48 4.55 34.73
N ILE A 64 12.34 4.54 35.43
CA ILE A 64 11.15 3.79 35.04
C ILE A 64 10.60 4.27 33.69
N TRP A 65 10.38 5.58 33.53
CA TRP A 65 9.83 6.12 32.28
C TRP A 65 10.83 6.09 31.11
N THR A 66 12.10 5.78 31.35
CA THR A 66 13.09 5.62 30.28
C THR A 66 13.13 4.17 29.81
N ILE A 67 13.16 3.22 30.75
CA ILE A 67 13.19 1.79 30.45
C ILE A 67 11.88 1.31 29.83
N LEU A 68 10.73 1.77 30.34
CA LEU A 68 9.42 1.29 29.88
C LEU A 68 9.18 1.58 28.39
N PRO A 69 9.36 2.82 27.88
CA PRO A 69 9.27 3.11 26.44
C PRO A 69 10.29 2.32 25.60
N ALA A 70 11.52 2.16 26.08
CA ALA A 70 12.54 1.38 25.37
C ALA A 70 12.07 -0.07 25.14
N ILE A 71 11.49 -0.71 26.17
CA ILE A 71 10.90 -2.05 26.04
C ILE A 71 9.72 -2.05 25.07
N THR A 72 8.82 -1.06 25.13
CA THR A 72 7.69 -0.98 24.19
C THR A 72 8.13 -0.86 22.73
N LEU A 73 9.21 -0.11 22.45
CA LEU A 73 9.78 0.00 21.11
C LEU A 73 10.34 -1.33 20.61
N VAL A 74 10.96 -2.14 21.47
CA VAL A 74 11.43 -3.48 21.10
C VAL A 74 10.25 -4.37 20.67
N PHE A 75 9.12 -4.32 21.39
CA PHE A 75 7.92 -5.08 21.02
C PHE A 75 7.32 -4.66 19.68
N ILE A 76 7.42 -3.37 19.30
CA ILE A 76 7.00 -2.89 17.98
C ILE A 76 8.02 -3.29 16.90
N ALA A 77 9.31 -3.17 17.19
CA ALA A 77 10.38 -3.35 16.22
C ALA A 77 10.51 -4.81 15.75
N LEU A 78 10.38 -5.80 16.64
CA LEU A 78 10.54 -7.21 16.29
C LEU A 78 9.57 -7.70 15.18
N PRO A 79 8.25 -7.54 15.29
CA PRO A 79 7.33 -7.91 14.21
C PRO A 79 7.51 -7.05 12.96
N SER A 80 7.88 -5.77 13.12
CA SER A 80 8.15 -4.86 12.00
C SER A 80 9.32 -5.35 11.14
N LEU A 81 10.46 -5.66 11.77
CA LEU A 81 11.65 -6.14 11.07
C LEU A 81 11.40 -7.49 10.40
N ARG A 82 10.71 -8.41 11.08
CA ARG A 82 10.32 -9.70 10.48
C ARG A 82 9.50 -9.47 9.19
N LEU A 83 8.52 -8.57 9.23
CA LEU A 83 7.68 -8.28 8.07
C LEU A 83 8.48 -7.60 6.95
N LEU A 84 9.40 -6.70 7.28
CA LEU A 84 10.29 -6.07 6.31
C LEU A 84 11.08 -7.10 5.51
N TYR A 85 11.66 -8.10 6.19
CA TYR A 85 12.40 -9.16 5.49
C TYR A 85 11.49 -10.06 4.64
N LEU A 86 10.26 -10.34 5.07
CA LEU A 86 9.29 -11.09 4.26
C LEU A 86 8.84 -10.33 3.01
N LEU A 87 8.79 -8.99 3.07
CA LEU A 87 8.46 -8.15 1.92
C LEU A 87 9.60 -8.08 0.90
N ASP A 88 10.85 -8.14 1.37
CA ASP A 88 12.05 -8.05 0.52
C ASP A 88 12.48 -9.42 -0.06
N GLU A 89 11.90 -10.52 0.43
CA GLU A 89 12.24 -11.86 -0.05
C GLU A 89 11.88 -12.02 -1.53
N ILE A 90 12.90 -12.28 -2.35
CA ILE A 90 12.74 -12.44 -3.80
C ILE A 90 12.33 -13.88 -4.08
N ASP A 91 11.02 -14.11 -4.11
CA ASP A 91 10.47 -15.33 -4.69
C ASP A 91 10.75 -15.41 -6.20
N ASN A 92 10.81 -16.63 -6.75
CA ASN A 92 10.85 -16.86 -8.18
C ASN A 92 9.50 -16.48 -8.81
N PRO A 93 9.37 -15.32 -9.49
CA PRO A 93 8.09 -14.91 -10.03
C PRO A 93 7.76 -15.72 -11.28
N SER A 94 6.47 -15.97 -11.48
CA SER A 94 5.97 -16.64 -12.67
C SER A 94 5.73 -15.68 -13.83
N ILE A 95 5.48 -14.41 -13.52
CA ILE A 95 5.13 -13.35 -14.49
C ILE A 95 5.79 -12.05 -14.04
N THR A 96 6.34 -11.34 -15.02
CA THR A 96 6.88 -9.99 -14.90
C THR A 96 5.97 -9.01 -15.64
N LEU A 97 5.52 -8.00 -14.92
CA LEU A 97 4.82 -6.83 -15.47
C LEU A 97 5.73 -5.62 -15.30
N LYS A 98 5.94 -4.85 -16.37
CA LYS A 98 6.58 -3.54 -16.27
C LYS A 98 5.51 -2.47 -16.33
N SER A 99 5.58 -1.52 -15.40
CA SER A 99 4.69 -0.35 -15.31
C SER A 99 5.51 0.92 -15.44
N ILE A 100 5.09 1.81 -16.33
CA ILE A 100 5.79 3.05 -16.64
C ILE A 100 4.85 4.22 -16.39
N GLY A 101 5.26 5.14 -15.52
CA GLY A 101 4.54 6.38 -15.27
C GLY A 101 4.83 7.43 -16.34
N HIS A 102 3.77 8.10 -16.82
CA HIS A 102 3.81 9.25 -17.72
C HIS A 102 2.89 10.35 -17.19
N GLN A 103 3.07 11.59 -17.63
CA GLN A 103 2.15 12.70 -17.41
C GLN A 103 0.98 12.62 -18.40
N TRP A 104 -0.23 12.20 -18.03
CA TRP A 104 -0.70 11.67 -16.74
C TRP A 104 -1.49 10.39 -16.98
N TYR A 105 -0.77 9.29 -17.16
CA TYR A 105 -1.30 7.94 -17.42
C TYR A 105 -0.23 6.89 -17.09
N TRP A 106 -0.62 5.62 -17.13
CA TRP A 106 0.31 4.50 -16.95
C TRP A 106 0.38 3.67 -18.22
N SER A 107 1.58 3.25 -18.63
CA SER A 107 1.74 2.21 -19.64
C SER A 107 2.21 0.90 -19.00
N TYR A 108 1.79 -0.21 -19.57
CA TYR A 108 2.08 -1.55 -19.07
C TYR A 108 2.66 -2.42 -20.16
N GLU A 109 3.75 -3.14 -19.85
CA GLU A 109 4.40 -4.07 -20.76
C GLU A 109 4.47 -5.47 -20.12
N TYR A 110 4.05 -6.49 -20.86
CA TYR A 110 4.15 -7.90 -20.49
C TYR A 110 5.28 -8.57 -21.29
N SER A 111 6.52 -8.29 -20.88
CA SER A 111 7.73 -8.69 -21.61
C SER A 111 8.02 -10.20 -21.64
N ASP A 112 7.45 -10.96 -20.70
CA ASP A 112 7.64 -12.42 -20.65
C ASP A 112 6.86 -13.15 -21.77
N PHE A 113 5.93 -12.45 -22.41
CA PHE A 113 5.08 -12.96 -23.48
C PHE A 113 5.37 -12.20 -24.79
N LEU A 114 4.45 -12.28 -25.75
CA LEU A 114 4.57 -11.72 -27.11
C LEU A 114 4.45 -10.17 -27.13
N ASN A 115 5.22 -9.48 -26.29
CA ASN A 115 5.30 -8.02 -26.19
C ASN A 115 3.92 -7.32 -26.18
N VAL A 116 3.02 -7.77 -25.29
CA VAL A 116 1.75 -7.05 -25.07
C VAL A 116 2.06 -5.74 -24.35
N GLU A 117 1.75 -4.62 -25.00
CA GLU A 117 1.89 -3.27 -24.45
C GLU A 117 0.61 -2.46 -24.66
N PHE A 118 0.24 -1.64 -23.67
CA PHE A 118 -0.88 -0.72 -23.78
C PHE A 118 -0.77 0.43 -22.77
N ASP A 119 -1.46 1.51 -23.08
CA ASP A 119 -1.64 2.66 -22.20
C ASP A 119 -2.97 2.54 -21.43
N SER A 120 -2.99 3.08 -20.22
CA SER A 120 -4.11 3.07 -19.28
C SER A 120 -4.40 4.50 -18.82
N TYR A 121 -5.48 5.06 -19.34
CA TYR A 121 -5.97 6.41 -19.05
C TYR A 121 -7.22 6.35 -18.17
N MET A 122 -7.40 7.37 -17.33
CA MET A 122 -8.64 7.56 -16.59
C MET A 122 -9.80 7.82 -17.55
N ILE A 123 -10.92 7.12 -17.35
CA ILE A 123 -12.14 7.41 -18.11
C ILE A 123 -12.70 8.78 -17.68
N PRO A 124 -12.91 9.73 -18.60
CA PRO A 124 -13.50 11.03 -18.29
C PRO A 124 -14.89 10.89 -17.66
N THR A 125 -15.24 11.77 -16.72
CA THR A 125 -16.50 11.66 -15.97
C THR A 125 -17.76 11.68 -16.84
N ASN A 126 -17.67 12.26 -18.03
CA ASN A 126 -18.79 12.37 -18.97
C ASN A 126 -19.00 11.08 -19.79
N GLU A 127 -18.01 10.18 -19.80
CA GLU A 127 -18.00 8.90 -20.52
C GLU A 127 -18.20 7.71 -19.58
N LEU A 128 -18.33 7.97 -18.28
CA LEU A 128 -18.51 6.94 -17.26
C LEU A 128 -19.88 6.25 -17.38
N ASN A 129 -19.84 4.92 -17.32
CA ASN A 129 -21.04 4.11 -17.15
C ASN A 129 -21.60 4.26 -15.73
N LEU A 130 -22.89 3.98 -15.53
CA LEU A 130 -23.56 4.10 -14.22
C LEU A 130 -22.89 3.27 -13.11
N ASP A 131 -22.28 2.15 -13.46
CA ASP A 131 -21.63 1.22 -12.52
C ASP A 131 -20.13 1.51 -12.30
N SER A 132 -19.60 2.57 -12.90
CA SER A 132 -18.19 2.93 -12.83
C SER A 132 -17.88 3.92 -11.70
N PHE A 133 -16.64 3.89 -11.24
CA PHE A 133 -16.14 4.70 -10.15
C PHE A 133 -15.42 5.95 -10.68
N ARG A 134 -15.98 7.11 -10.32
CA ARG A 134 -15.40 8.42 -10.64
C ARG A 134 -13.94 8.50 -10.17
N LEU A 135 -13.05 8.88 -11.09
CA LEU A 135 -11.60 9.03 -10.90
C LEU A 135 -10.80 7.74 -10.65
N LEU A 136 -11.43 6.58 -10.70
CA LEU A 136 -10.77 5.30 -10.41
C LEU A 136 -10.77 4.35 -11.61
N ASP A 137 -11.83 4.33 -12.41
CA ASP A 137 -11.86 3.48 -13.61
C ASP A 137 -10.96 4.02 -14.72
N VAL A 138 -10.40 3.06 -15.46
CA VAL A 138 -9.51 3.26 -16.60
C VAL A 138 -10.07 2.57 -17.84
N ASP A 139 -9.65 3.02 -19.02
CA ASP A 139 -9.99 2.43 -20.31
C ASP A 139 -9.46 0.99 -20.45
N ASN A 140 -8.16 0.79 -20.16
CA ASN A 140 -7.48 -0.50 -20.23
C ASN A 140 -7.00 -0.90 -18.84
N ARG A 141 -7.55 -1.99 -18.31
CA ARG A 141 -7.18 -2.55 -17.01
C ARG A 141 -5.97 -3.47 -17.15
N THR A 142 -5.12 -3.46 -16.14
CA THR A 142 -3.99 -4.38 -16.05
C THR A 142 -4.46 -5.75 -15.57
N VAL A 143 -4.52 -6.72 -16.48
CA VAL A 143 -4.99 -8.07 -16.15
C VAL A 143 -3.84 -8.92 -15.60
N LEU A 144 -4.04 -9.55 -14.45
CA LEU A 144 -3.05 -10.40 -13.79
C LEU A 144 -3.70 -11.71 -13.28
N PRO A 145 -2.98 -12.84 -13.26
CA PRO A 145 -3.55 -14.07 -12.75
C PRO A 145 -3.52 -14.14 -11.22
N MET A 146 -4.64 -14.54 -10.63
CA MET A 146 -4.72 -14.85 -9.20
C MET A 146 -3.89 -16.09 -8.86
N ASN A 147 -3.52 -16.22 -7.59
CA ASN A 147 -2.77 -17.34 -7.04
C ASN A 147 -1.42 -17.62 -7.70
N THR A 148 -0.76 -16.56 -8.18
CA THR A 148 0.56 -16.64 -8.80
C THR A 148 1.46 -15.54 -8.26
N GLN A 149 2.76 -15.82 -8.18
CA GLN A 149 3.75 -14.81 -7.80
C GLN A 149 4.05 -13.93 -9.00
N ILE A 150 3.82 -12.63 -8.82
CA ILE A 150 3.98 -11.61 -9.86
C ILE A 150 5.10 -10.66 -9.43
N ARG A 151 6.05 -10.44 -10.32
CA ARG A 151 7.04 -9.38 -10.21
C ARG A 151 6.53 -8.16 -10.95
N VAL A 152 6.57 -6.99 -10.31
CA VAL A 152 6.33 -5.71 -10.97
C VAL A 152 7.61 -4.90 -10.99
N LEU A 153 7.98 -4.44 -12.18
CA LEU A 153 9.04 -3.50 -12.42
C LEU A 153 8.43 -2.11 -12.66
N VAL A 154 8.78 -1.13 -11.85
CA VAL A 154 8.20 0.21 -11.90
C VAL A 154 9.27 1.23 -12.24
N THR A 155 8.99 2.06 -13.24
CA THR A 155 9.84 3.18 -13.67
C THR A 155 8.98 4.31 -14.21
N ALA A 156 9.57 5.43 -14.62
CA ALA A 156 8.88 6.55 -15.23
C ALA A 156 9.61 7.02 -16.48
N ALA A 157 8.87 7.56 -17.45
CA ALA A 157 9.42 8.12 -18.67
C ALA A 157 9.75 9.63 -18.55
N ASP A 158 9.15 10.33 -17.59
CA ASP A 158 9.25 11.78 -17.46
C ASP A 158 9.65 12.26 -16.05
N VAL A 159 8.71 12.37 -15.12
CA VAL A 159 8.87 12.86 -13.75
C VAL A 159 8.69 11.73 -12.74
N LEU A 160 8.79 12.06 -11.45
CA LEU A 160 8.48 11.10 -10.40
C LEU A 160 6.98 10.78 -10.39
N HIS A 161 6.65 9.49 -10.30
CA HIS A 161 5.32 8.99 -9.96
C HIS A 161 5.45 7.93 -8.87
N SER A 162 4.34 7.37 -8.41
CA SER A 162 4.37 6.21 -7.52
C SER A 162 3.21 5.28 -7.84
N TRP A 163 3.54 4.03 -8.18
CA TRP A 163 2.57 2.99 -8.48
C TRP A 163 2.08 2.37 -7.17
N THR A 164 0.78 2.39 -6.91
CA THR A 164 0.25 2.01 -5.60
C THR A 164 -1.10 1.32 -5.71
N VAL A 165 -1.22 0.14 -5.10
CA VAL A 165 -2.47 -0.64 -5.01
C VAL A 165 -2.67 -1.04 -3.54
N PRO A 166 -3.45 -0.26 -2.76
CA PRO A 166 -3.52 -0.44 -1.31
C PRO A 166 -4.03 -1.81 -0.85
N ALA A 167 -4.97 -2.42 -1.58
CA ALA A 167 -5.50 -3.73 -1.24
C ALA A 167 -4.43 -4.85 -1.34
N LEU A 168 -3.38 -4.65 -2.14
CA LEU A 168 -2.26 -5.57 -2.27
C LEU A 168 -1.10 -5.23 -1.33
N GLY A 169 -1.16 -4.09 -0.63
CA GLY A 169 -0.08 -3.63 0.24
C GLY A 169 1.16 -3.17 -0.53
N VAL A 170 1.01 -2.76 -1.79
CA VAL A 170 2.12 -2.38 -2.65
C VAL A 170 2.09 -0.88 -2.92
N LYS A 171 3.22 -0.22 -2.67
CA LYS A 171 3.53 1.14 -3.08
C LYS A 171 5.00 1.19 -3.48
N ILE A 172 5.29 1.65 -4.69
CA ILE A 172 6.65 1.73 -5.20
C ILE A 172 6.80 2.95 -6.12
N ASP A 173 7.86 3.72 -5.90
CA ASP A 173 8.10 4.93 -6.67
C ASP A 173 8.56 4.57 -8.09
N ALA A 174 8.02 5.31 -9.05
CA ALA A 174 8.38 5.29 -10.45
C ALA A 174 9.37 6.44 -10.69
N THR A 175 10.65 6.09 -10.77
CA THR A 175 11.75 7.07 -10.88
C THR A 175 12.37 6.99 -12.28
N PRO A 176 12.45 8.11 -13.03
CA PRO A 176 13.11 8.12 -14.34
C PRO A 176 14.57 7.65 -14.23
N GLY A 177 14.97 6.76 -15.15
CA GLY A 177 16.32 6.22 -15.18
C GLY A 177 16.62 5.13 -14.13
N ARG A 178 15.62 4.70 -13.34
CA ARG A 178 15.75 3.58 -12.39
C ARG A 178 14.56 2.61 -12.50
N LEU A 179 14.87 1.33 -12.51
CA LEU A 179 13.90 0.23 -12.48
C LEU A 179 13.79 -0.29 -11.04
N ASN A 180 12.71 0.08 -10.36
CA ASN A 180 12.39 -0.46 -9.05
C ASN A 180 11.62 -1.77 -9.20
N GLN A 181 11.81 -2.70 -8.28
CA GLN A 181 11.16 -4.01 -8.31
C GLN A 181 10.39 -4.24 -7.02
N THR A 182 9.22 -4.85 -7.12
CA THR A 182 8.49 -5.43 -5.99
C THR A 182 7.82 -6.72 -6.44
N ASN A 183 7.63 -7.66 -5.52
CA ASN A 183 6.84 -8.85 -5.75
C ASN A 183 5.53 -8.76 -4.98
N PHE A 184 4.48 -9.38 -5.50
CA PHE A 184 3.25 -9.61 -4.75
C PHE A 184 2.48 -10.83 -5.28
N PHE A 185 1.50 -11.24 -4.47
CA PHE A 185 0.60 -12.34 -4.74
C PHE A 185 -0.85 -11.89 -4.56
N ILE A 186 -1.75 -12.30 -5.45
CA ILE A 186 -3.18 -11.97 -5.36
C ILE A 186 -4.00 -13.20 -4.97
N ASN A 187 -4.64 -13.18 -3.80
CA ASN A 187 -5.36 -14.33 -3.21
C ASN A 187 -6.75 -14.59 -3.80
N ARG A 188 -7.35 -13.62 -4.50
CA ARG A 188 -8.73 -13.72 -4.98
C ARG A 188 -8.95 -12.99 -6.30
N PRO A 189 -9.97 -13.39 -7.07
CA PRO A 189 -10.35 -12.65 -8.27
C PRO A 189 -11.02 -11.32 -7.93
N GLY A 190 -11.04 -10.39 -8.87
CA GLY A 190 -11.75 -9.11 -8.76
C GLY A 190 -10.92 -7.90 -9.23
N LEU A 191 -11.50 -6.72 -9.04
CA LEU A 191 -10.88 -5.45 -9.39
C LEU A 191 -10.23 -4.79 -8.16
N PHE A 192 -8.96 -4.42 -8.30
CA PHE A 192 -8.18 -3.72 -7.28
C PHE A 192 -7.76 -2.35 -7.81
N PHE A 193 -8.12 -1.32 -7.05
CA PHE A 193 -7.94 0.07 -7.45
C PHE A 193 -6.78 0.71 -6.70
N GLY A 194 -6.09 1.59 -7.39
CA GLY A 194 -4.94 2.34 -6.95
C GLY A 194 -4.92 3.75 -7.55
N GLN A 195 -4.04 4.60 -7.04
CA GLN A 195 -3.82 5.95 -7.57
C GLN A 195 -2.33 6.30 -7.48
N CYS A 196 -1.89 7.22 -8.33
CA CYS A 196 -0.55 7.78 -8.22
C CYS A 196 -0.35 8.39 -6.82
N SER A 197 0.74 8.01 -6.16
CA SER A 197 1.02 8.40 -4.76
C SER A 197 2.27 9.27 -4.60
N GLU A 198 2.69 9.94 -5.69
CA GLU A 198 3.79 10.90 -5.74
C GLU A 198 3.42 12.07 -6.65
N ILE A 199 3.71 13.31 -6.24
CA ILE A 199 3.24 14.52 -6.94
C ILE A 199 3.89 14.64 -8.32
N CYS A 200 3.07 14.59 -9.39
CA CYS A 200 3.56 14.53 -10.78
C CYS A 200 2.99 15.62 -11.71
N GLY A 201 2.38 16.67 -11.16
CA GLY A 201 1.90 17.84 -11.92
C GLY A 201 0.39 18.01 -11.94
N ALA A 202 -0.14 18.69 -12.97
CA ALA A 202 -1.52 19.19 -13.01
C ALA A 202 -2.58 18.10 -12.84
N ASN A 203 -2.40 16.94 -13.48
CA ASN A 203 -3.35 15.84 -13.42
C ASN A 203 -2.89 14.68 -12.52
N HIS A 204 -2.10 14.99 -11.48
CA HIS A 204 -1.65 14.00 -10.49
C HIS A 204 -2.80 13.15 -9.91
N SER A 205 -3.95 13.77 -9.64
CA SER A 205 -5.13 13.08 -9.11
C SER A 205 -5.93 12.26 -10.13
N PHE A 206 -5.54 12.26 -11.41
CA PHE A 206 -6.32 11.75 -12.54
C PHE A 206 -5.61 10.66 -13.36
N MET A 207 -4.69 9.93 -12.73
CA MET A 207 -3.99 8.78 -13.32
C MET A 207 -4.09 7.54 -12.41
N PRO A 208 -5.30 6.96 -12.28
CA PRO A 208 -5.54 5.81 -11.43
C PRO A 208 -4.93 4.53 -12.00
N ILE A 209 -4.94 3.48 -11.18
CA ILE A 209 -4.44 2.15 -11.50
C ILE A 209 -5.57 1.17 -11.23
N VAL A 210 -5.86 0.27 -12.18
CA VAL A 210 -6.83 -0.80 -12.00
C VAL A 210 -6.21 -2.13 -12.39
N ILE A 211 -6.10 -3.02 -11.41
CA ILE A 211 -5.71 -4.42 -11.62
C ILE A 211 -6.96 -5.28 -11.65
N GLU A 212 -7.07 -6.10 -12.69
CA GLU A 212 -8.06 -7.14 -12.81
C GLU A 212 -7.42 -8.51 -12.55
N SER A 213 -7.80 -9.13 -11.44
CA SER A 213 -7.33 -10.45 -11.03
C SER A 213 -8.27 -11.53 -11.52
N ILE A 214 -7.77 -12.45 -12.34
CA ILE A 214 -8.55 -13.54 -12.95
C ILE A 214 -7.86 -14.90 -12.81
N PRO A 215 -8.57 -16.03 -12.98
CA PRO A 215 -7.92 -17.34 -13.02
C PRO A 215 -6.95 -17.47 -14.20
N MET A 216 -5.86 -18.24 -14.00
CA MET A 216 -4.77 -18.42 -14.96
C MET A 216 -5.24 -18.83 -16.37
N ASN A 217 -6.26 -19.68 -16.49
CA ASN A 217 -6.79 -20.11 -17.78
C ASN A 217 -7.36 -18.93 -18.59
N TYR A 218 -8.07 -18.00 -17.94
CA TYR A 218 -8.59 -16.80 -18.61
C TYR A 218 -7.46 -15.82 -18.92
N PHE A 219 -6.48 -15.68 -18.03
CA PHE A 219 -5.29 -14.85 -18.29
C PHE A 219 -4.53 -15.31 -19.53
N ILE A 220 -4.28 -16.61 -19.69
CA ILE A 220 -3.62 -17.16 -20.87
C ILE A 220 -4.43 -16.88 -22.15
N ASN A 221 -5.76 -16.98 -22.09
CA ASN A 221 -6.63 -16.67 -23.23
C ASN A 221 -6.61 -15.17 -23.56
N TRP A 222 -6.64 -14.30 -22.54
CA TRP A 222 -6.54 -12.85 -22.70
C TRP A 222 -5.21 -12.44 -23.35
N ILE A 223 -4.08 -12.97 -22.86
CA ILE A 223 -2.75 -12.76 -23.47
C ILE A 223 -2.73 -13.22 -24.93
N LYS A 224 -3.42 -14.32 -25.27
CA LYS A 224 -3.46 -14.82 -26.65
C LYS A 224 -4.26 -13.95 -27.61
N LEU A 225 -5.31 -13.29 -27.12
CA LEU A 225 -6.17 -12.43 -27.92
C LEU A 225 -5.54 -11.06 -28.17
N ASN A 226 -4.78 -10.55 -27.20
CA ASN A 226 -4.16 -9.22 -27.25
C ASN A 226 -2.70 -9.24 -27.70
N LYS A 227 -2.30 -10.27 -28.46
CA LYS A 227 -0.99 -10.30 -29.10
C LYS A 227 -0.95 -9.19 -30.15
N SER A 228 0.07 -8.35 -30.10
CA SER A 228 0.45 -7.46 -31.21
C SER A 228 0.87 -8.28 -32.43
#